data_AF-A0A4Z2CCR0-F1
#
_entry.id   AF-A0A4Z2CCR0-F1
#
_cell.length_a   1.000
_cell.length_b   1.000
_cell.length_c   1.000
_cell.angle_alpha   90.00
_cell.angle_beta   90.00
_cell.angle_gamma   90.00
#
_symmetry.space_group_name_H-M   'P 1'
#
loop_
_entity.id
_entity.type
_entity.pdbx_description
1 polymer ?
#
loop_
_entity_poly.entity_id
_entity_poly.type
_entity_poly.pdbx_seq_one_letter_code
_entity_poly.pdbx_strand_id
1 'polypeptide(L)'
;MAVRGRGRKMITFAMETVGINRGENAPLSVQQPMPLFPLMEQKPLPLIGGEEMDYLLALKQELRGAMKTLPCFIQPATPHRDVERYSDKYHIGEQTDTSTHWNTDWKRLPKELRAPLKRPSRDVIREQSHPKKKKSVLQKEEVLLKLETLEKKEGRARELR
;
A
#
# COMPACT_ATOMS: atom_id res chain seq x y z
N MET A 1 -63.73 -17.37 -23.49
CA MET A 1 -62.95 -16.17 -23.10
C MET A 1 -61.54 -16.31 -23.66
N ALA A 2 -60.97 -15.19 -24.13
CA ALA A 2 -59.91 -15.11 -25.11
C ALA A 2 -58.56 -15.72 -24.69
N VAL A 3 -57.95 -16.47 -25.60
CA VAL A 3 -56.58 -16.98 -25.49
C VAL A 3 -55.61 -15.81 -25.70
N ARG A 4 -54.91 -15.44 -24.64
CA ARG A 4 -53.92 -14.36 -24.61
C ARG A 4 -52.65 -14.83 -25.34
N GLY A 5 -52.37 -14.19 -26.47
CA GLY A 5 -51.30 -14.57 -27.41
C GLY A 5 -49.92 -14.64 -26.77
N ARG A 6 -49.25 -15.78 -26.96
CA ARG A 6 -47.81 -15.93 -26.70
C ARG A 6 -47.07 -15.55 -27.97
N GLY A 7 -46.53 -14.33 -28.03
CA GLY A 7 -45.59 -13.94 -29.08
C GLY A 7 -44.40 -14.89 -29.08
N ARG A 8 -44.26 -15.68 -30.14
CA ARG A 8 -43.00 -16.37 -30.46
C ARG A 8 -41.95 -15.28 -30.64
N LYS A 9 -41.03 -15.15 -29.68
CA LYS A 9 -39.83 -14.33 -29.87
C LYS A 9 -39.03 -14.99 -30.99
N MET A 10 -39.01 -14.36 -32.16
CA MET A 10 -38.15 -14.77 -33.27
C MET A 10 -36.70 -14.58 -32.81
N ILE A 11 -36.02 -15.68 -32.57
CA ILE A 11 -34.58 -15.69 -32.33
C ILE A 11 -33.94 -15.37 -33.69
N THR A 12 -32.90 -14.53 -33.73
CA THR A 12 -32.32 -14.01 -34.99
C THR A 12 -31.56 -15.05 -35.81
N PHE A 13 -31.39 -16.26 -35.28
CA PHE A 13 -30.71 -17.39 -35.94
C PHE A 13 -31.62 -18.61 -36.05
N ALA A 14 -31.35 -19.46 -37.04
CA ALA A 14 -32.13 -20.68 -37.29
C ALA A 14 -31.83 -21.75 -36.23
N MET A 15 -32.83 -22.07 -35.41
CA MET A 15 -32.72 -23.03 -34.30
C MET A 15 -32.35 -24.46 -34.76
N GLU A 16 -32.76 -24.81 -36.00
CA GLU A 16 -32.43 -26.08 -36.66
C GLU A 16 -30.92 -26.24 -36.94
N THR A 17 -30.19 -25.13 -37.18
CA THR A 17 -28.72 -25.18 -37.37
C THR A 17 -27.95 -25.43 -36.06
N VAL A 18 -28.58 -25.14 -34.93
CA VAL A 18 -28.05 -25.38 -33.58
C VAL A 18 -28.45 -26.78 -33.09
N GLY A 19 -29.16 -27.56 -33.92
CA GLY A 19 -29.56 -28.93 -33.62
C GLY A 19 -30.78 -29.04 -32.71
N ILE A 20 -31.55 -27.96 -32.50
CA ILE A 20 -32.80 -28.00 -31.74
C ILE A 20 -33.96 -28.03 -32.73
N ASN A 21 -34.57 -29.20 -32.87
CA ASN A 21 -35.67 -29.39 -33.80
C ASN A 21 -36.98 -28.79 -33.28
N ARG A 22 -37.89 -28.45 -34.19
CA ARG A 22 -39.21 -27.91 -33.82
C ARG A 22 -39.99 -28.94 -33.01
N GLY A 23 -40.18 -28.67 -31.71
CA GLY A 23 -40.87 -29.58 -30.78
C GLY A 23 -39.95 -30.36 -29.84
N GLU A 24 -38.63 -30.18 -29.97
CA GLU A 24 -37.65 -30.72 -29.04
C GLU A 24 -37.56 -29.88 -27.75
N ASN A 25 -37.26 -30.52 -26.63
CA ASN A 25 -37.23 -29.86 -25.32
C ASN A 25 -36.08 -28.84 -25.26
N ALA A 26 -36.42 -27.55 -25.30
CA ALA A 26 -35.47 -26.48 -25.05
C ALA A 26 -34.91 -26.60 -23.62
N PRO A 27 -33.66 -26.14 -23.37
CA PRO A 27 -33.09 -26.17 -22.03
C PRO A 27 -34.01 -25.42 -21.06
N LEU A 28 -34.17 -25.99 -19.86
CA LEU A 28 -34.98 -25.40 -18.81
C LEU A 28 -34.51 -23.97 -18.52
N SER A 29 -35.46 -23.04 -18.45
CA SER A 29 -35.18 -21.67 -18.07
C SER A 29 -34.70 -21.66 -16.61
N VAL A 30 -33.44 -21.29 -16.40
CA VAL A 30 -32.86 -21.15 -15.06
C VAL A 30 -33.52 -19.95 -14.36
N GLN A 31 -34.22 -20.18 -13.24
CA GLN A 31 -34.97 -19.15 -12.51
C GLN A 31 -34.09 -18.34 -11.54
N GLN A 32 -33.01 -18.94 -11.04
CA GLN A 32 -32.11 -18.34 -10.05
C GLN A 32 -30.66 -18.55 -10.49
N PRO A 33 -29.75 -17.57 -10.31
CA PRO A 33 -28.33 -17.78 -10.57
C PRO A 33 -27.79 -18.96 -9.74
N MET A 34 -26.85 -19.70 -10.33
CA MET A 34 -26.14 -20.76 -9.64
C MET A 34 -25.47 -20.21 -8.36
N PRO A 35 -25.40 -21.00 -7.28
CA PRO A 35 -24.75 -20.57 -6.05
C PRO A 35 -23.26 -20.30 -6.28
N LEU A 36 -22.69 -19.37 -5.51
CA LEU A 36 -21.26 -19.01 -5.58
C LEU A 36 -20.34 -20.21 -5.33
N PHE A 37 -20.76 -21.14 -4.49
CA PHE A 37 -20.04 -22.36 -4.16
C PHE A 37 -20.92 -23.57 -4.47
N PRO A 38 -20.75 -24.22 -5.64
CA PRO A 38 -21.44 -25.47 -5.94
C PRO A 38 -20.98 -26.58 -4.99
N LEU A 39 -21.86 -27.53 -4.72
CA LEU A 39 -21.51 -28.70 -3.90
C LEU A 39 -20.48 -29.55 -4.63
N MET A 40 -19.37 -29.85 -3.95
CA MET A 40 -18.32 -30.70 -4.48
C MET A 40 -18.60 -32.15 -4.08
N GLU A 41 -18.61 -33.04 -5.07
CA GLU A 41 -18.76 -34.49 -4.85
C GLU A 41 -17.53 -35.10 -4.15
N GLN A 42 -16.35 -34.50 -4.34
CA GLN A 42 -15.08 -34.99 -3.80
C GLN A 42 -14.46 -33.98 -2.85
N LYS A 43 -14.01 -34.47 -1.70
CA LYS A 43 -13.27 -33.70 -0.70
C LYS A 43 -11.76 -33.80 -0.97
N PRO A 44 -10.97 -32.77 -0.65
CA PRO A 44 -9.51 -32.84 -0.75
C PRO A 44 -8.95 -33.94 0.15
N LEU A 45 -7.81 -34.52 -0.24
CA LEU A 45 -7.11 -35.51 0.57
C LEU A 45 -6.62 -34.92 1.89
N PRO A 46 -6.56 -35.73 2.97
CA PRO A 46 -5.97 -35.31 4.23
C PRO A 46 -4.47 -35.01 4.06
N LEU A 47 -3.95 -34.13 4.91
CA LEU A 47 -2.52 -33.81 4.92
C LEU A 47 -1.70 -35.02 5.37
N ILE A 48 -0.56 -35.22 4.72
CA ILE A 48 0.41 -36.26 5.08
C ILE A 48 1.08 -35.83 6.39
N GLY A 49 1.03 -36.71 7.39
CA GLY A 49 1.71 -36.52 8.67
C GLY A 49 3.06 -37.25 8.74
N GLY A 50 3.81 -36.99 9.81
CA GLY A 50 5.10 -37.63 10.08
C GLY A 50 6.15 -36.60 10.51
N GLU A 51 7.18 -37.08 11.21
CA GLU A 51 8.25 -36.23 11.76
C GLU A 51 8.97 -35.41 10.67
N GLU A 52 9.21 -36.01 9.49
CA GLU A 52 9.82 -35.33 8.34
C GLU A 52 8.99 -34.13 7.86
N MET A 53 7.67 -34.29 7.80
CA MET A 53 6.75 -33.23 7.34
C MET A 53 6.66 -32.11 8.38
N ASP A 54 6.65 -32.47 9.66
CA ASP A 54 6.66 -31.51 10.77
C ASP A 54 7.97 -30.71 10.82
N TYR A 55 9.10 -31.37 10.57
CA TYR A 55 10.40 -30.71 10.44
C TYR A 55 10.43 -29.70 9.29
N LEU A 56 9.96 -30.10 8.10
CA LEU A 56 9.87 -29.19 6.94
C LEU A 56 8.93 -28.02 7.20
N LEU A 57 7.83 -28.24 7.93
CA LEU A 57 6.91 -27.19 8.33
C LEU A 57 7.59 -26.18 9.26
N ALA A 58 8.33 -26.65 10.27
CA ALA A 58 9.09 -25.79 11.18
C ALA A 58 10.16 -25.00 10.40
N LEU A 59 10.95 -25.67 9.58
CA LEU A 59 11.98 -25.06 8.74
C LEU A 59 11.42 -23.97 7.81
N LYS A 60 10.27 -24.23 7.19
CA LYS A 60 9.55 -23.23 6.37
C LYS A 60 9.21 -21.98 7.18
N GLN A 61 8.78 -22.13 8.42
CA GLN A 61 8.42 -21.00 9.28
C GLN A 61 9.66 -20.19 9.69
N GLU A 62 10.77 -20.86 10.01
CA GLU A 62 12.05 -20.22 10.32
C GLU A 62 12.59 -19.45 9.13
N LEU A 63 12.58 -20.05 7.93
CA LEU A 63 13.02 -19.41 6.69
C LEU A 63 12.25 -18.10 6.45
N ARG A 64 10.93 -18.09 6.70
CA ARG A 64 10.11 -16.88 6.58
C ARG A 64 10.57 -15.77 7.54
N GLY A 65 11.05 -16.12 8.74
CA GLY A 65 11.62 -15.17 9.69
C GLY A 65 12.99 -14.67 9.22
N ALA A 66 13.88 -15.59 8.88
CA ALA A 66 15.24 -15.29 8.41
C ALA A 66 15.23 -14.44 7.13
N MET A 67 14.35 -14.72 6.18
CA MET A 67 14.27 -13.96 4.93
C MET A 67 13.92 -12.48 5.16
N LYS A 68 13.18 -12.14 6.22
CA LYS A 68 12.81 -10.75 6.53
C LYS A 68 13.95 -9.94 7.13
N THR A 69 14.96 -10.60 7.69
CA THR A 69 16.15 -9.93 8.26
C THR A 69 17.27 -9.77 7.23
N LEU A 70 17.18 -10.47 6.09
CA LEU A 70 18.18 -10.36 5.04
C LEU A 70 18.08 -9.01 4.30
N PRO A 71 19.21 -8.46 3.81
CA PRO A 71 19.22 -7.21 3.03
C PRO A 71 18.44 -7.25 1.71
N CYS A 72 18.09 -8.45 1.22
CA CYS A 72 17.25 -8.62 0.03
C CYS A 72 15.76 -8.37 0.32
N PHE A 73 15.36 -8.27 1.59
CA PHE A 73 14.01 -7.89 1.99
C PHE A 73 13.82 -6.37 1.93
N ILE A 74 13.58 -5.88 0.71
CA ILE A 74 13.34 -4.47 0.46
C ILE A 74 11.94 -4.09 0.96
N GLN A 75 11.89 -3.32 2.04
CA GLN A 75 10.64 -2.77 2.55
C GLN A 75 10.17 -1.58 1.69
N PRO A 76 8.85 -1.41 1.52
CA PRO A 76 8.32 -0.24 0.83
C PRO A 76 8.75 1.04 1.56
N ALA A 77 9.01 2.10 0.80
CA ALA A 77 9.38 3.39 1.37
C ALA A 77 8.28 3.89 2.32
N THR A 78 8.68 4.32 3.51
CA THR A 78 7.76 4.90 4.48
C THR A 78 7.18 6.20 3.92
N PRO A 79 5.85 6.43 4.04
CA PRO A 79 5.27 7.67 3.59
C PRO A 79 5.85 8.83 4.40
N HIS A 80 5.96 10.00 3.74
CA HIS A 80 6.42 11.22 4.39
C HIS A 80 5.50 11.54 5.58
N ARG A 81 6.09 11.80 6.75
CA ARG A 81 5.32 12.16 7.95
C ARG A 81 4.84 13.61 7.85
N ASP A 82 3.63 13.88 8.29
CA ASP A 82 3.02 15.23 8.19
C ASP A 82 3.72 16.28 9.06
N VAL A 83 4.35 15.84 10.16
CA VAL A 83 5.02 16.71 11.13
C VAL A 83 6.35 16.09 11.53
N GLU A 84 7.42 16.88 11.43
CA GLU A 84 8.74 16.53 11.95
C GLU A 84 8.72 16.57 13.48
N ARG A 85 9.14 15.49 14.12
CA ARG A 85 9.16 15.39 15.58
C ARG A 85 10.59 15.28 16.06
N TYR A 86 10.89 15.89 17.22
CA TYR A 86 12.20 15.71 17.87
C TYR A 86 12.52 14.23 18.15
N SER A 87 11.48 13.39 18.35
CA SER A 87 11.62 11.94 18.51
C SER A 87 12.26 11.25 17.30
N ASP A 88 12.10 11.79 16.09
CA ASP A 88 12.60 11.16 14.88
C ASP A 88 14.14 11.06 14.89
N LYS A 89 14.83 11.95 15.63
CA LYS A 89 16.29 11.89 15.85
C LYS A 89 16.79 10.54 16.37
N TYR A 90 15.95 9.81 17.09
CA TYR A 90 16.30 8.52 17.67
C TYR A 90 15.79 7.32 16.84
N HIS A 91 15.02 7.54 15.78
CA HIS A 91 14.47 6.48 14.92
C HIS A 91 15.24 6.30 13.59
N ILE A 92 16.20 7.19 13.29
CA ILE A 92 16.88 7.24 11.98
C ILE A 92 17.76 6.01 11.72
N GLY A 93 18.46 5.50 12.74
CA GLY A 93 19.34 4.33 12.59
C GLY A 93 18.58 3.05 12.22
N GLU A 94 17.37 2.87 12.74
CA GLU A 94 16.57 1.66 12.50
C GLU A 94 16.10 1.51 11.04
N GLN A 95 16.00 2.62 10.29
CA GLN A 95 15.53 2.63 8.89
C GLN A 95 16.66 2.52 7.86
N THR A 96 17.87 2.98 8.18
CA THR A 96 18.99 3.02 7.22
C THR A 96 19.76 1.71 7.12
N ASP A 97 19.72 0.90 8.19
CA ASP A 97 20.59 -0.26 8.35
C ASP A 97 20.15 -1.45 7.49
N THR A 98 18.85 -1.58 7.23
CA THR A 98 18.29 -2.73 6.51
C THR A 98 18.45 -2.64 4.98
N SER A 99 18.56 -1.43 4.41
CA SER A 99 18.39 -1.21 2.97
C SER A 99 19.67 -0.93 2.17
N THR A 100 20.81 -0.66 2.82
CA THR A 100 21.83 0.15 2.13
C THR A 100 23.10 -0.59 1.69
N HIS A 101 23.49 -1.73 2.26
CA HIS A 101 24.88 -2.22 2.06
C HIS A 101 25.05 -3.72 1.78
N TRP A 102 24.21 -4.34 0.95
CA TRP A 102 24.63 -5.58 0.29
C TRP A 102 25.46 -5.25 -0.95
N ASN A 103 26.67 -5.82 -1.05
CA ASN A 103 27.61 -5.52 -2.13
C ASN A 103 27.15 -6.19 -3.43
N THR A 104 26.67 -5.39 -4.39
CA THR A 104 26.21 -5.88 -5.69
C THR A 104 27.31 -5.74 -6.76
N ASP A 105 27.62 -6.83 -7.46
CA ASP A 105 28.52 -6.83 -8.61
C ASP A 105 27.90 -6.13 -9.85
N TRP A 106 28.11 -4.81 -9.97
CA TRP A 106 27.62 -4.00 -11.09
C TRP A 106 28.19 -4.34 -12.48
N LYS A 107 29.15 -5.27 -12.54
CA LYS A 107 29.68 -5.80 -13.81
C LYS A 107 28.73 -6.82 -14.45
N ARG A 108 27.93 -7.52 -13.64
CA ARG A 108 26.97 -8.54 -14.10
C ARG A 108 25.60 -7.96 -14.45
N LEU A 109 25.24 -6.83 -13.83
CA LEU A 109 23.94 -6.18 -14.02
C LEU A 109 23.96 -5.13 -15.14
N PRO A 110 22.83 -4.92 -15.84
CA PRO A 110 22.65 -3.80 -16.74
C PRO A 110 22.91 -2.46 -16.06
N LYS A 111 23.44 -1.49 -16.82
CA LYS A 111 23.80 -0.16 -16.30
C LYS A 111 22.59 0.64 -15.80
N GLU A 112 21.39 0.32 -16.28
CA GLU A 112 20.12 0.98 -15.94
C GLU A 112 19.67 0.73 -14.49
N LEU A 113 20.08 -0.40 -13.90
CA LEU A 113 19.74 -0.75 -12.52
C LEU A 113 20.59 -0.02 -11.47
N ARG A 114 21.59 0.73 -11.92
CA ARG A 114 22.43 1.53 -11.03
C ARG A 114 21.59 2.72 -10.57
N ALA A 115 21.00 2.60 -9.38
CA ALA A 115 20.37 3.74 -8.73
C ALA A 115 21.40 4.87 -8.66
N PRO A 116 21.09 6.08 -9.16
CA PRO A 116 21.97 7.21 -8.94
C PRO A 116 22.05 7.38 -7.43
N LEU A 117 23.25 7.17 -6.84
CA LEU A 117 23.48 7.52 -5.44
C LEU A 117 22.95 8.94 -5.28
N LYS A 118 21.85 9.09 -4.54
CA LYS A 118 21.35 10.41 -4.14
C LYS A 118 22.50 11.02 -3.39
N ARG A 119 23.28 11.86 -4.08
CA ARG A 119 24.19 12.78 -3.42
C ARG A 119 23.30 13.50 -2.42
N PRO A 120 23.68 13.63 -1.13
CA PRO A 120 22.96 14.54 -0.26
C PRO A 120 22.85 15.84 -1.03
N SER A 121 21.63 16.36 -1.15
CA SER A 121 21.46 17.72 -1.61
C SER A 121 22.37 18.52 -0.70
N ARG A 122 23.53 18.91 -1.21
CA ARG A 122 24.21 20.07 -0.65
C ARG A 122 23.12 21.10 -0.77
N ASP A 123 22.58 21.53 0.36
CA ASP A 123 21.79 22.74 0.44
C ASP A 123 22.72 23.86 0.00
N VAL A 124 22.94 23.93 -1.30
CA VAL A 124 23.26 25.16 -1.98
C VAL A 124 21.98 25.92 -1.78
N ILE A 125 22.00 26.74 -0.72
CA ILE A 125 21.14 27.90 -0.57
C ILE A 125 21.32 28.66 -1.87
N ARG A 126 20.52 28.30 -2.87
CA ARG A 126 20.33 29.09 -4.06
C ARG A 126 19.41 30.17 -3.57
N GLU A 127 19.98 31.29 -3.13
CA GLU A 127 19.23 32.53 -2.96
C GLU A 127 18.60 32.84 -4.32
N GLN A 128 17.42 32.30 -4.53
CA GLN A 128 16.57 32.75 -5.59
C GLN A 128 16.12 34.14 -5.15
N SER A 129 16.67 35.13 -5.83
CA SER A 129 16.33 36.54 -5.74
C SER A 129 14.85 36.73 -6.09
N HIS A 130 13.97 36.50 -5.12
CA HIS A 130 12.56 36.85 -5.18
C HIS A 130 12.29 37.92 -4.13
N PRO A 131 11.87 39.15 -4.50
CA PRO A 131 11.72 40.24 -3.54
C PRO A 131 10.40 40.11 -2.77
N LYS A 132 10.35 39.24 -1.76
CA LYS A 132 9.23 39.20 -0.78
C LYS A 132 9.75 38.89 0.63
N LYS A 133 10.49 39.82 1.23
CA LYS A 133 10.83 39.80 2.66
C LYS A 133 10.55 41.17 3.28
N LYS A 134 9.28 41.42 3.61
CA LYS A 134 8.90 42.50 4.56
C LYS A 134 7.83 42.06 5.56
N LYS A 135 6.97 41.09 5.22
CA LYS A 135 5.92 40.58 6.14
C LYS A 135 6.44 39.64 7.24
N SER A 136 7.46 38.82 6.97
CA SER A 136 7.96 37.83 7.94
C SER A 136 8.86 38.40 9.03
N VAL A 137 9.46 39.57 8.82
CA VAL A 137 10.28 40.25 9.84
C VAL A 137 9.36 40.97 10.84
N LEU A 138 8.35 41.69 10.33
CA LEU A 138 7.31 42.32 11.16
C LEU A 138 6.60 41.31 12.06
N GLN A 139 6.25 40.13 11.54
CA GLN A 139 5.64 39.06 12.35
C GLN A 139 6.57 38.55 13.45
N LYS A 140 7.89 38.51 13.22
CA LYS A 140 8.84 38.10 14.27
C LYS A 140 8.98 39.16 15.35
N GLU A 141 9.01 40.44 14.96
CA GLU A 141 9.06 41.58 15.89
C GLU A 141 7.79 41.68 16.74
N GLU A 142 6.61 41.49 16.13
CA GLU A 142 5.33 41.44 16.83
C GLU A 142 5.27 40.28 17.84
N VAL A 143 5.81 39.10 17.47
CA VAL A 143 5.88 37.94 18.37
C VAL A 143 6.84 38.22 19.54
N LEU A 144 8.00 38.84 19.30
CA LEU A 144 8.95 39.20 20.36
C LEU A 144 8.35 40.21 21.35
N LEU A 145 7.69 41.25 20.83
CA LEU A 145 6.98 42.22 21.67
C LEU A 145 5.89 41.55 22.50
N LYS A 146 5.12 40.62 21.91
CA LYS A 146 4.08 39.90 22.63
C LYS A 146 4.66 39.03 23.75
N LEU A 147 5.79 38.37 23.53
CA LEU A 147 6.48 37.59 24.56
C LEU A 147 6.98 38.47 25.71
N GLU A 148 7.60 39.61 25.41
CA GLU A 148 8.09 40.55 26.44
C GLU A 148 6.94 41.11 27.30
N THR A 149 5.78 41.40 26.68
CA THR A 149 4.60 41.85 27.45
C THR A 149 4.02 40.79 28.36
N LEU A 150 4.11 39.51 27.97
CA LEU A 150 3.65 38.39 28.79
C LEU A 150 4.59 38.17 29.98
N GLU A 151 5.90 38.26 29.77
CA GLU A 151 6.90 38.17 30.83
C GLU A 151 6.72 39.29 31.87
N LYS A 152 6.49 40.53 31.43
CA LYS A 152 6.20 41.66 32.34
C LYS A 152 4.89 41.49 33.11
N LYS A 153 3.89 40.82 32.54
CA LYS A 153 2.63 40.51 33.24
C LYS A 153 2.83 39.38 34.25
N GLU A 154 3.60 38.36 33.90
CA GLU A 154 3.93 37.26 34.81
C GLU A 154 4.80 37.72 35.98
N GLY A 155 5.81 38.57 35.74
CA GLY A 155 6.62 39.18 36.79
C GLY A 155 5.79 39.98 37.79
N ARG A 156 4.88 40.84 37.31
CA ARG A 156 3.95 41.59 38.18
C ARG A 156 2.99 40.68 38.96
N ALA A 157 2.54 39.58 38.34
CA ALA A 157 1.69 38.59 39.01
C ALA A 157 2.44 37.77 40.07
N ARG A 158 3.77 37.62 39.94
CA ARG A 158 4.63 37.00 40.95
C ARG A 158 5.00 37.95 42.08
N GLU A 159 5.14 39.25 41.82
CA GLU A 159 5.38 40.28 42.86
C GLU A 159 4.16 40.57 43.73
N LEU A 160 2.94 40.27 43.25
CA LEU A 160 1.68 40.45 43.98
C LEU A 160 1.23 39.20 44.75
N ARG A 161 2.14 38.25 45.00
CA ARG A 161 1.89 37.01 45.73
C ARG A 161 2.85 36.87 46.90
#